data_AF-A0A954ZWI9-F1
#
_entry.id   AF-A0A954ZWI9-F1
#
_cell.length_a   1.000
_cell.length_b   1.000
_cell.length_c   1.000
_cell.angle_alpha   90.00
_cell.angle_beta   90.00
_cell.angle_gamma   90.00
#
_symmetry.space_group_name_H-M   'P 1'
#
loop_
_entity.id
_entity.type
_entity.pdbx_description
1 polymer ?
#
loop_
_entity_poly.entity_id
_entity_poly.type
_entity_poly.pdbx_seq_one_letter_code
_entity_poly.pdbx_strand_id
1 'polypeptide(L)' 'MSLHASPSRRPSEPVDQTPGRRPWLGVHFVCSGMYQRVYRDLNGDRYLARCPKCGKTITFKVGPGGSNQRFFDVSC' A
#
# COMPACT_ATOMS: atom_id res chain seq x y z
N MET A 1 18.55 6.05 5.86
CA MET A 1 17.69 5.09 5.16
C MET A 1 16.59 5.85 4.44
N SER A 2 16.68 5.86 3.10
CA SER A 2 15.65 6.45 2.23
C SER A 2 14.40 5.58 2.23
N LEU A 3 13.23 6.22 2.20
CA LEU A 3 11.94 5.53 2.20
C LEU A 3 11.63 5.05 0.79
N HIS A 4 11.53 3.73 0.59
CA HIS A 4 11.25 3.13 -0.71
C HIS A 4 10.21 2.02 -0.58
N ALA A 5 9.30 1.95 -1.54
CA ALA A 5 8.35 0.85 -1.69
C ALA A 5 8.67 0.02 -2.94
N SER A 6 8.69 -1.30 -2.78
CA SER A 6 8.89 -2.25 -3.88
C SER A 6 7.74 -3.25 -3.92
N PRO A 7 7.24 -3.64 -5.12
CA PRO A 7 6.32 -4.76 -5.25
C PRO A 7 6.89 -6.03 -4.62
N SER A 8 6.17 -6.64 -3.68
CA SER A 8 6.63 -7.87 -2.99
C SER A 8 5.98 -9.15 -3.51
N ARG A 9 4.97 -9.01 -4.39
CA ARG A 9 4.28 -10.11 -5.07
C ARG A 9 4.01 -9.71 -6.51
N ARG A 10 3.65 -10.68 -7.35
CA ARG A 10 3.12 -10.37 -8.69
C ARG A 10 1.86 -9.49 -8.56
N PRO A 11 1.59 -8.62 -9.55
CA PRO A 11 0.32 -7.93 -9.62
C PRO A 11 -0.81 -8.94 -9.54
N SER A 12 -1.79 -8.67 -8.68
CA SER A 12 -3.00 -9.49 -8.62
C SER A 12 -3.81 -9.29 -9.90
N GLU A 13 -4.59 -10.31 -10.26
CA GLU A 13 -5.73 -10.19 -11.19
C GLU A 13 -6.61 -8.96 -10.87
N PRO A 14 -7.49 -8.53 -11.80
CA PRO A 14 -8.18 -7.25 -11.70
C PRO A 14 -8.76 -7.03 -10.31
N VAL A 15 -8.54 -5.82 -9.81
CA VAL A 15 -9.00 -5.35 -8.51
C VAL A 15 -10.43 -5.81 -8.31
N ASP A 16 -10.70 -6.54 -7.23
CA ASP A 16 -12.06 -6.86 -6.85
C ASP A 16 -12.82 -5.55 -6.59
N GLN A 17 -13.56 -5.11 -7.61
CA GLN A 17 -14.40 -3.92 -7.59
C GLN A 17 -15.81 -4.24 -7.10
N THR A 18 -16.00 -5.35 -6.36
CA THR A 18 -17.30 -5.70 -5.78
C THR A 18 -17.90 -4.48 -5.09
N PRO A 19 -19.07 -4.01 -5.54
CA PRO A 19 -19.76 -2.88 -4.94
C PRO A 19 -19.89 -3.07 -3.42
N GLY A 20 -19.51 -2.05 -2.65
CA GLY A 20 -19.55 -2.09 -1.18
C GLY A 20 -18.25 -2.56 -0.50
N ARG A 21 -17.23 -3.03 -1.22
CA ARG A 21 -15.90 -3.32 -0.63
C ARG A 21 -14.92 -2.17 -0.86
N ARG A 22 -14.33 -1.65 0.22
CA ARG A 22 -13.29 -0.62 0.16
C ARG A 22 -11.96 -1.23 -0.31
N PRO A 23 -11.34 -0.74 -1.40
CA PRO A 23 -10.04 -1.23 -1.86
C PRO A 23 -8.95 -1.05 -0.80
N TRP A 24 -7.97 -1.95 -0.80
CA TRP A 24 -6.86 -1.94 0.14
C TRP A 24 -5.54 -2.36 -0.52
N LEU A 25 -4.43 -2.02 0.15
CA LEU A 25 -3.07 -2.48 -0.11
C LEU A 25 -2.56 -3.25 1.11
N GLY A 26 -1.78 -4.28 0.84
CA GLY A 26 -0.94 -4.93 1.84
C GLY A 26 0.43 -4.28 1.87
N VAL A 27 0.83 -3.75 3.01
CA VAL A 27 2.09 -3.02 3.18
C VAL A 27 2.88 -3.67 4.30
N HIS A 28 4.01 -4.28 3.95
CA HIS A 28 4.96 -4.82 4.91
C HIS A 28 6.05 -3.80 5.17
N PHE A 29 6.29 -3.47 6.44
CA PHE A 29 7.33 -2.53 6.83
C PHE A 29 8.57 -3.25 7.33
N VAL A 30 9.65 -3.24 6.55
CA VAL A 30 10.90 -3.96 6.83
C VAL A 30 11.52 -3.53 8.17
N CYS A 31 11.39 -2.26 8.57
CA CYS A 31 11.79 -1.71 9.89
C CYS A 31 11.32 -2.59 11.07
N SER A 32 10.08 -3.07 10.96
CA SER A 32 9.26 -3.59 12.06
C SER A 32 8.89 -5.05 11.87
N GLY A 33 9.02 -5.59 10.64
CA GLY A 33 8.48 -6.88 10.26
C GLY A 33 6.94 -6.93 10.21
N MET A 34 6.25 -5.80 10.45
CA MET A 34 4.79 -5.77 10.55
C MET A 34 4.12 -5.58 9.20
N TYR A 35 3.01 -6.29 9.05
CA TYR A 35 2.13 -6.21 7.88
C TYR A 35 0.90 -5.37 8.19
N GLN A 36 0.57 -4.42 7.32
CA GLN A 36 -0.62 -3.57 7.45
C GLN A 36 -1.54 -3.73 6.25
N ARG A 37 -2.84 -3.79 6.55
CA ARG A 37 -3.90 -3.64 5.56
C ARG A 37 -4.29 -2.17 5.49
N VAL A 38 -3.90 -1.50 4.41
CA VAL A 38 -4.05 -0.07 4.24
C VAL A 38 -5.20 0.18 3.28
N TYR A 39 -6.28 0.79 3.76
CA TYR A 39 -7.44 1.09 2.93
C TYR A 39 -7.25 2.37 2.13
N ARG A 40 -7.81 2.40 0.92
CA ARG A 40 -7.84 3.59 0.08
C ARG A 40 -8.59 4.69 0.81
N ASP A 41 -8.13 5.93 0.82
CA ASP A 41 -8.80 7.01 1.54
C ASP A 41 -10.23 7.30 1.01
N LEU A 42 -10.94 8.21 1.68
CA LEU A 42 -12.34 8.52 1.34
C LEU A 42 -12.46 9.22 -0.03
N ASN A 43 -11.46 10.02 -0.40
CA ASN A 43 -11.40 10.69 -1.70
C ASN A 43 -11.11 9.70 -2.84
N GLY A 44 -10.48 8.55 -2.51
CA GLY A 44 -10.20 7.50 -3.47
C GLY A 44 -8.91 7.70 -4.26
N ASP A 45 -8.10 8.70 -3.90
CA ASP A 45 -6.91 9.12 -4.66
C ASP A 45 -5.59 8.63 -4.04
N ARG A 46 -5.63 8.04 -2.84
CA ARG A 46 -4.41 7.54 -2.18
C ARG A 46 -4.62 6.45 -1.14
N TYR A 47 -3.52 5.81 -0.75
CA TYR A 47 -3.37 4.98 0.44
C TYR A 47 -2.29 5.59 1.34
N LEU A 48 -2.55 5.70 2.64
CA LEU A 48 -1.61 6.26 3.61
C LEU A 48 -1.20 5.17 4.62
N ALA A 49 0.09 4.84 4.67
CA ALA A 49 0.63 3.82 5.57
C ALA A 49 1.70 4.40 6.49
N ARG A 50 1.81 3.89 7.73
CA ARG A 50 2.79 4.38 8.73
C ARG A 50 3.46 3.21 9.46
N CYS A 51 4.80 3.11 9.46
CA CYS A 51 5.52 2.10 10.24
C CYS A 51 5.23 2.33 11.74
N PRO A 52 4.75 1.32 12.49
CA PRO A 52 4.39 1.48 13.91
C PRO A 52 5.63 1.58 14.81
N LYS A 53 6.80 1.15 14.32
CA LYS A 53 8.07 1.20 15.04
C LYS A 53 8.81 2.53 14.88
N CYS A 54 9.03 2.98 13.64
CA CYS A 54 9.82 4.19 13.36
C CYS A 54 8.97 5.41 12.99
N GLY A 55 7.66 5.26 12.85
CA GLY A 55 6.73 6.35 12.56
C GLY A 55 6.78 6.91 11.14
N LYS A 56 7.69 6.43 10.27
CA LYS A 56 7.79 6.86 8.87
C LYS A 56 6.50 6.56 8.12
N THR A 57 6.09 7.52 7.30
CA THR A 57 4.82 7.52 6.59
C THR A 57 5.07 7.50 5.09
N ILE A 58 4.35 6.65 4.36
CA ILE A 58 4.41 6.54 2.90
C ILE A 58 3.01 6.70 2.31
N THR A 59 2.93 7.42 1.19
CA THR A 59 1.68 7.65 0.45
C THR A 59 1.77 6.99 -0.92
N PHE A 60 0.81 6.12 -1.23
CA PHE A 60 0.63 5.54 -2.56
C PHE A 60 -0.49 6.28 -3.28
N LYS A 61 -0.20 6.95 -4.41
CA LYS A 61 -1.20 7.65 -5.20
C LYS A 61 -1.97 6.68 -6.10
N VAL A 62 -3.23 7.00 -6.39
CA VAL A 62 -4.11 6.29 -7.32
C VAL A 62 -4.39 7.19 -8.51
N GLY A 63 -4.10 6.73 -9.72
CA GLY A 63 -4.31 7.52 -10.92
C GLY A 63 -3.76 6.87 -12.20
N PRO A 64 -3.82 7.58 -13.33
CA PRO A 64 -3.26 7.13 -14.59
C PRO A 64 -1.78 6.78 -14.49
N GLY A 65 -1.34 5.73 -15.19
CA GLY A 65 0.04 5.22 -15.09
C GLY A 65 0.33 4.44 -13.80
N GLY A 66 -0.68 4.17 -12.97
CA GLY A 66 -0.58 3.30 -11.80
C GLY A 66 -0.42 1.82 -12.15
N SER A 67 -0.43 0.99 -11.12
CA SER A 67 -0.29 -0.46 -11.23
C SER A 67 -1.40 -1.17 -10.46
N ASN A 68 -1.71 -2.40 -10.87
CA ASN A 68 -2.58 -3.32 -10.13
C ASN A 68 -1.84 -4.04 -8.98
N GLN A 69 -0.60 -3.65 -8.67
CA GLN A 69 0.13 -4.16 -7.52
C GLN A 69 -0.62 -3.89 -6.20
N ARG A 70 -0.80 -4.93 -5.39
CA ARG A 70 -1.50 -4.84 -4.10
C ARG A 70 -0.63 -5.05 -2.88
N PHE A 71 0.57 -5.61 -3.05
CA PHE A 71 1.46 -6.00 -1.96
C PHE A 71 2.80 -5.29 -2.14
N PHE A 72 3.24 -4.55 -1.13
CA PHE A 72 4.49 -3.79 -1.14
C PHE A 72 5.32 -4.09 0.10
N ASP A 73 6.63 -4.20 -0.10
CA ASP A 73 7.62 -4.08 0.97
C ASP A 73 8.09 -2.62 1.03
N VAL A 74 8.14 -2.06 2.24
CA VAL A 74 8.57 -0.69 2.49
C VAL A 74 9.82 -0.71 3.35
N SER A 75 10.94 -0.37 2.70
CA SER A 75 12.20 -0.07 3.37
C SER A 75 12.10 1.32 3.96
N CYS A 76 12.06 1.40 5.28
CA CYS A 76 11.89 2.61 6.07
C CYS A 76 12.88 2.62 7.22
#